data_AF-K8W137-F1
#
_entry.id   AF-K8W137-F1
#
_cell.length_a   1.000
_cell.length_b   1.000
_cell.length_c   1.000
_cell.angle_alpha   90.00
_cell.angle_beta   90.00
_cell.angle_gamma   90.00
#
_symmetry.space_group_name_H-M   'P 1'
#
loop_
_entity.id
_entity.type
_entity.pdbx_description
1 polymer ?
#
loop_
_entity_poly.entity_id
_entity_poly.type
_entity_poly.pdbx_seq_one_letter_code
_entity_poly.pdbx_strand_id
1 'polypeptide(L)' 'MIRKTGARGLRSIVEAALLNTMYDLPSMSDVEKVVVDENVINEQSEPLLIYSKSDAQASGDN' A
#
# COMPACT_ATOMS: atom_id res chain seq x y z
N MET A 1 8.22 18.86 -7.44
CA MET A 1 7.68 19.61 -8.60
C MET A 1 6.18 19.76 -8.42
N ILE A 2 5.67 20.94 -8.09
CA ILE A 2 4.22 21.14 -7.91
C ILE A 2 3.56 21.18 -9.30
N ARG A 3 2.81 20.14 -9.66
CA ARG A 3 2.04 20.10 -10.91
C ARG A 3 0.92 21.15 -10.83
N LYS A 4 0.90 22.12 -11.76
CA LYS A 4 -0.12 23.19 -11.86
C LYS A 4 -1.46 22.70 -12.42
N THR A 5 -1.90 21.52 -12.00
CA THR A 5 -3.09 20.83 -12.53
C THR A 5 -4.31 20.98 -11.61
N GLY A 6 -4.14 21.59 -10.43
CA GLY A 6 -5.19 21.71 -9.41
C GLY A 6 -5.66 20.33 -8.93
N ALA A 7 -6.94 20.22 -8.55
CA ALA A 7 -7.53 18.96 -8.08
C ALA A 7 -7.42 17.80 -9.09
N ARG A 8 -7.28 18.10 -10.40
CA ARG A 8 -7.10 17.10 -11.46
C ARG A 8 -5.78 16.32 -11.31
N GLY A 9 -4.78 16.89 -10.63
CA GLY A 9 -3.50 16.23 -10.39
C GLY A 9 -3.55 15.10 -9.36
N LEU A 10 -4.56 15.10 -8.47
CA LEU A 10 -4.63 14.15 -7.36
C LEU A 10 -4.67 12.70 -7.85
N ARG A 11 -5.48 12.43 -8.88
CA ARG A 11 -5.57 11.09 -9.48
C ARG A 11 -4.20 10.60 -9.96
N SER A 12 -3.43 11.45 -10.64
CA SER A 12 -2.11 11.07 -11.15
C SER A 12 -1.08 10.80 -10.05
N ILE A 13 -1.20 11.47 -8.90
CA ILE A 13 -0.32 11.25 -7.75
C ILE A 13 -0.64 9.90 -7.09
N VAL A 14 -1.92 9.64 -6.86
CA VAL A 14 -2.39 8.38 -6.25
C VAL A 14 -2.10 7.19 -7.17
N GLU A 15 -2.36 7.32 -8.48
CA GLU A 15 -2.07 6.25 -9.45
C GLU A 15 -0.57 5.92 -9.51
N ALA A 16 0.31 6.93 -9.49
CA ALA A 16 1.75 6.70 -9.47
C ALA A 16 2.20 5.98 -8.19
N ALA A 17 1.73 6.44 -7.03
CA ALA A 17 2.10 5.86 -5.73
C ALA A 17 1.60 4.42 -5.54
N LEU A 18 0.49 4.04 -6.19
CA LEU A 18 -0.17 2.74 -5.98
C LEU A 18 -0.03 1.78 -7.16
N LEU A 19 0.65 2.15 -8.24
CA LEU A 19 0.69 1.34 -9.47
C LEU A 19 1.14 -0.10 -9.21
N ASN A 20 2.25 -0.28 -8.50
CA ASN A 20 2.82 -1.60 -8.20
C ASN A 20 1.87 -2.38 -7.28
N THR A 21 1.40 -1.75 -6.20
CA THR A 21 0.45 -2.39 -5.27
C THR A 21 -0.81 -2.84 -5.97
N MET A 22 -1.41 -2.02 -6.85
CA MET A 22 -2.61 -2.42 -7.60
C MET A 22 -2.36 -3.56 -8.59
N TYR A 23 -1.13 -3.67 -9.11
CA TYR A 23 -0.75 -4.76 -10.01
C TYR A 23 -0.58 -6.09 -9.24
N ASP A 24 0.10 -6.05 -8.10
CA ASP A 24 0.41 -7.26 -7.33
C ASP A 24 -0.75 -7.73 -6.46
N LEU A 25 -1.50 -6.80 -5.85
CA LEU A 25 -2.54 -7.07 -4.85
C LEU A 25 -3.59 -8.10 -5.31
N PRO A 26 -4.10 -8.11 -6.56
CA PRO A 26 -5.05 -9.13 -7.01
C PRO A 26 -4.52 -10.58 -6.93
N SER A 27 -3.21 -10.76 -6.93
CA SER A 27 -2.56 -12.08 -6.86
C SER A 27 -2.12 -12.45 -5.45
N MET A 28 -2.18 -11.53 -4.49
CA MET A 28 -1.79 -11.75 -3.09
C MET A 28 -2.95 -12.38 -2.33
N SER A 29 -2.68 -13.42 -1.53
CA SER A 29 -3.65 -13.97 -0.59
C SER A 29 -3.60 -13.23 0.74
N ASP A 30 -4.72 -13.21 1.45
CA ASP A 30 -4.81 -12.82 2.86
C ASP A 30 -4.47 -11.34 3.18
N VAL A 31 -4.30 -10.46 2.18
CA VAL A 31 -4.15 -9.02 2.42
C VAL A 31 -5.49 -8.43 2.87
N GLU A 32 -5.54 -7.88 4.07
CA GLU A 32 -6.74 -7.26 4.67
C GLU A 32 -6.73 -5.73 4.54
N LYS A 33 -5.55 -5.11 4.62
CA LYS A 33 -5.42 -3.64 4.60
C LYS A 33 -4.11 -3.20 3.98
N VAL A 34 -4.17 -2.11 3.21
CA VAL A 34 -3.01 -1.39 2.68
C VAL A 34 -2.94 -0.03 3.38
N VAL A 35 -1.78 0.32 3.93
CA VAL A 35 -1.54 1.61 4.59
C VAL A 35 -0.55 2.42 3.77
N VAL A 36 -0.95 3.66 3.46
CA VAL A 36 -0.18 4.62 2.66
C VAL A 36 0.12 5.82 3.54
N ASP A 37 1.41 6.13 3.74
CA ASP A 37 1.86 7.29 4.48
C ASP A 37 2.53 8.33 3.55
N GLU A 38 3.09 9.39 4.12
CA GLU A 38 3.78 10.43 3.35
C GLU A 38 5.04 9.91 2.64
N ASN A 39 5.72 8.91 3.20
CA ASN A 39 6.95 8.35 2.63
C ASN A 39 6.63 7.60 1.34
N VAL A 40 5.49 6.91 1.28
CA VAL A 40 4.99 6.30 0.04
C VAL A 40 4.75 7.36 -1.05
N ILE A 41 4.09 8.47 -0.71
CA ILE A 41 3.82 9.54 -1.67
C ILE A 41 5.11 10.22 -2.15
N ASN A 42 6.11 10.31 -1.29
CA ASN A 42 7.41 10.88 -1.60
C ASN A 42 8.39 9.88 -2.25
N GLU A 43 7.94 8.68 -2.61
CA GLU A 43 8.74 7.62 -3.24
C GLU A 43 9.92 7.15 -2.37
N GLN A 44 9.77 7.23 -1.04
CA GLN A 44 10.80 6.86 -0.06
C GLN A 44 10.59 5.46 0.54
N SER A 45 9.38 4.92 0.45
CA SER A 45 9.03 3.57 0.92
C SER A 45 7.88 2.97 0.12
N GLU A 46 7.71 1.66 0.23
CA GLU A 46 6.53 0.96 -0.31
C GLU A 46 5.35 0.99 0.69
N PRO A 47 4.09 0.83 0.23
CA PRO A 47 2.93 0.71 1.12
C PRO A 47 3.03 -0.48 2.07
N LEU A 48 2.55 -0.30 3.31
CA LEU A 48 2.50 -1.37 4.29
C LEU A 48 1.27 -2.26 4.04
N LEU A 49 1.49 -3.56 3.86
CA LEU A 49 0.44 -4.56 3.73
C LEU A 49 0.20 -5.25 5.07
N ILE A 50 -1.04 -5.22 5.54
CA ILE A 50 -1.49 -5.93 6.73
C ILE A 50 -2.31 -7.13 6.26
N TYR A 51 -1.88 -8.31 6.68
CA TYR A 51 -2.52 -9.57 6.37
C TYR A 51 -3.48 -9.96 7.48
N SER A 52 -4.56 -10.64 7.12
CA SER A 52 -5.46 -11.24 8.10
C SER A 52 -4.65 -12.22 8.96
N LYS A 53 -4.90 -12.22 10.27
CA LYS A 53 -4.38 -13.30 11.12
C LYS A 53 -5.15 -14.55 10.77
N SER A 54 -4.56 -15.40 9.93
CA SER A 54 -4.93 -16.82 9.92
C SER A 54 -4.76 -17.34 11.35
N ASP A 55 -5.77 -18.00 11.91
CA ASP A 55 -5.74 -18.68 13.22
C ASP A 55 -4.76 -19.88 13.22
N ALA A 56 -3.51 -19.63 12.88
CA ALA A 56 -2.43 -20.61 12.86
C ALA A 56 -1.15 -19.92 13.31
N GLN A 57 -0.95 -19.93 14.63
CA GLN A 57 0.27 -20.34 15.33
C GLN A 57 0.40 -19.62 16.69
N ALA A 58 -0.48 -19.95 17.63
CA ALA A 58 -0.08 -20.00 19.03
C ALA A 58 0.57 -21.38 19.26
N SER A 59 1.80 -21.53 18.76
CA SER A 59 2.70 -22.60 19.21
C SER A 59 3.71 -21.91 20.12
N GLY A 60 3.60 -22.19 21.41
CA GLY A 60 4.40 -21.55 22.45
C GLY A 60 5.85 -22.01 22.45
N ASP A 61 6.65 -21.27 23.22
CA ASP A 61 7.87 -21.78 23.85
C ASP A 61 8.10 -20.99 25.16
N ASN A 62 8.05 -21.75 26.27
CA ASN A 62 8.45 -21.53 27.68
C ASN A 62 8.01 -20.27 28.45
#